data_AF-A0A5E9PLW4-F1
#
_entry.id   AF-A0A5E9PLW4-F1
#
_cell.length_a   1.000
_cell.length_b   1.000
_cell.length_c   1.000
_cell.angle_alpha   90.00
_cell.angle_beta   90.00
_cell.angle_gamma   90.00
#
_symmetry.space_group_name_H-M   'P 1'
#
loop_
_entity.id
_entity.type
_entity.pdbx_description
1 polymer ?
#
loop_
_entity_poly.entity_id
_entity_poly.type
_entity_poly.pdbx_seq_one_letter_code
_entity_poly.pdbx_strand_id
1 'polypeptide(L)' 'MQQFLALSVVAPNGTCIAQGVKTLEVRSWVPTELPLKDLLIVENPNFLINDGDE' A
#
# COMPACT_ATOMS: atom_id res chain seq x y z
N MET A 1 10.12 10.94 18.37
CA MET A 1 9.91 10.55 16.96
C MET A 1 8.46 10.18 16.79
N GLN A 2 7.81 10.66 15.72
CA GLN A 2 6.42 10.32 15.42
C GLN A 2 6.39 9.03 14.58
N GLN A 3 5.50 8.11 14.94
CA GLN A 3 5.28 6.86 14.22
C GLN A 3 4.05 6.99 13.32
N PHE A 4 4.14 6.45 12.11
CA PHE A 4 3.05 6.41 11.15
C PHE A 4 2.74 4.96 10.80
N LEU A 5 1.47 4.67 10.51
CA LEU A 5 1.12 3.41 9.88
C LEU A 5 1.62 3.43 8.43
N ALA A 6 1.99 2.28 7.89
CA ALA A 6 2.47 2.17 6.53
C ALA A 6 1.73 1.07 5.76
N LEU A 7 1.44 1.35 4.50
CA LEU A 7 0.92 0.39 3.54
C LEU A 7 1.97 0.18 2.45
N SER A 8 2.50 -1.04 2.37
CA SER A 8 3.44 -1.43 1.33
C SER A 8 2.69 -1.73 0.02
N VAL A 9 3.04 -1.05 -1.06
CA VAL A 9 2.41 -1.13 -2.38
C VAL A 9 3.47 -1.53 -3.43
N VAL A 10 3.17 -2.52 -4.27
CA VAL A 10 4.11 -2.96 -5.32
C VAL A 10 4.22 -1.91 -6.42
N ALA A 11 5.45 -1.61 -6.83
CA ALA A 11 5.74 -0.67 -7.91
C ALA A 11 5.05 -1.08 -9.22
N PRO A 12 4.55 -0.11 -10.02
CA PRO A 12 4.66 1.35 -9.87
C PRO A 12 3.46 2.00 -9.15
N ASN A 13 2.66 1.22 -8.42
CA ASN A 13 1.35 1.68 -7.96
C ASN A 13 1.41 2.75 -6.86
N GLY A 14 2.46 2.79 -6.04
CA GLY A 14 2.64 3.84 -5.04
C GLY A 14 2.83 5.20 -5.71
N THR A 15 3.63 5.25 -6.78
CA THR A 15 3.79 6.43 -7.62
C THR A 15 2.48 6.80 -8.32
N CYS A 16 1.73 5.84 -8.86
CA CYS A 16 0.43 6.12 -9.49
C CYS A 16 -0.61 6.68 -8.50
N ILE A 17 -0.60 6.23 -7.24
CA ILE A 17 -1.45 6.79 -6.18
C ILE A 17 -1.05 8.23 -5.87
N ALA A 18 0.25 8.48 -5.68
CA ALA A 18 0.76 9.83 -5.40
C ALA A 18 0.46 10.84 -6.52
N GLN A 19 0.42 10.39 -7.78
CA GLN A 19 0.05 11.20 -8.95
C GLN A 19 -1.46 11.33 -9.17
N GLY A 20 -2.30 10.63 -8.39
CA GLY A 20 -3.76 10.62 -8.56
C GLY A 20 -4.26 9.83 -9.77
N VAL A 21 -3.38 9.06 -10.44
CA VAL A 21 -3.74 8.19 -11.57
C VAL A 21 -4.48 6.95 -11.07
N LYS A 22 -3.99 6.36 -9.98
CA LYS A 22 -4.63 5.23 -9.30
C LYS A 22 -5.37 5.74 -8.08
N THR A 23 -6.69 5.79 -8.17
CA THR A 23 -7.57 6.30 -7.09
C THR A 23 -8.17 5.20 -6.21
N LEU A 24 -8.01 3.93 -6.61
CA LEU A 24 -8.51 2.77 -5.88
C LEU A 24 -7.39 1.73 -5.68
N GLU A 25 -7.14 1.40 -4.41
CA GLU A 25 -6.27 0.31 -4.00
C GLU A 25 -7.12 -0.88 -3.53
N VAL A 26 -6.80 -2.08 -4.02
CA VAL A 26 -7.56 -3.31 -3.74
C VAL A 26 -6.61 -4.34 -3.12
N ARG A 27 -7.07 -5.01 -2.06
CA ARG A 27 -6.31 -6.01 -1.30
C ARG A 27 -7.20 -7.23 -1.02
N SER A 28 -6.59 -8.40 -0.86
CA SER A 28 -7.28 -9.63 -0.43
C SER A 28 -7.72 -9.58 1.04
N TRP A 29 -7.13 -8.68 1.83
CA TRP A 29 -7.42 -8.47 3.24
C TRP A 29 -7.91 -7.03 3.51
N VAL A 30 -8.52 -6.85 4.68
CA VAL A 30 -8.96 -5.55 5.20
C VAL A 30 -8.54 -5.45 6.67
N PRO A 31 -7.98 -4.32 7.13
CA PRO A 31 -7.68 -4.14 8.55
C PRO A 31 -8.99 -4.02 9.35
N THR A 32 -8.93 -4.32 10.65
CA THR A 32 -10.07 -4.12 11.56
C THR A 32 -10.53 -2.65 11.60
N GLU A 33 -9.58 -1.73 11.52
CA GLU A 33 -9.83 -0.28 11.45
C GLU A 33 -9.11 0.31 10.23
N LEU A 34 -9.81 1.15 9.47
CA LEU A 34 -9.24 1.81 8.29
C LEU A 34 -8.48 3.08 8.71
N PRO A 35 -7.15 3.14 8.50
CA PRO A 35 -6.37 4.33 8.80
C PRO A 35 -6.53 5.37 7.68
N LEU A 36 -7.66 6.09 7.68
CA LEU A 36 -7.99 7.07 6.65
C LEU A 36 -7.09 8.32 6.66
N LYS A 37 -6.31 8.52 7.73
CA LYS A 37 -5.37 9.63 7.91
C LYS A 37 -4.03 9.08 8.38
N ASP A 38 -2.96 9.83 8.09
CA ASP A 38 -1.62 9.54 8.60
C ASP A 38 -1.08 8.15 8.20
N LEU A 39 -1.47 7.67 7.01
CA LEU A 39 -0.98 6.43 6.40
C LEU A 39 0.11 6.73 5.36
N LEU A 40 1.29 6.16 5.56
CA LEU A 40 2.39 6.25 4.61
C LEU A 40 2.23 5.18 3.52
N ILE A 41 2.26 5.60 2.25
CA ILE A 41 2.37 4.65 1.13
C ILE A 41 3.85 4.40 0.85
N VAL A 42 4.27 3.13 0.97
CA VAL A 42 5.65 2.70 0.73
C VAL A 42 5.69 1.87 -0.53
N GLU A 43 6.36 2.36 -1.57
CA GLU A 43 6.52 1.62 -2.82
C GLU A 43 7.67 0.62 -2.71
N ASN A 44 7.43 -0.62 -3.12
CA ASN A 44 8.42 -1.69 -3.10
C ASN A 44 8.46 -2.45 -4.45
N PRO A 45 9.61 -3.01 -4.86
CA PRO A 45 9.73 -3.71 -6.15
C PRO A 45 9.36 -5.20 -6.10
N ASN A 46 8.93 -5.73 -4.96
CA ASN A 46 8.74 -7.17 -4.76
C ASN A 46 7.34 -7.58 -5.19
N PHE A 47 7.26 -8.28 -6.32
CA PHE A 47 6.01 -8.87 -6.79
C PHE A 47 5.74 -10.17 -6.04
N LEU A 48 4.48 -10.37 -5.64
CA LEU A 48 4.00 -11.57 -4.94
C LEU A 48 3.67 -12.64 -6.00
N ILE A 49 4.71 -13.25 -6.57
CA ILE A 49 4.58 -14.21 -7.68
C ILE A 49 4.53 -15.65 -7.13
N ASN A 50 5.01 -15.87 -5.91
CA ASN A 50 5.05 -17.20 -5.30
C ASN A 50 3.92 -17.35 -4.29
N ASP A 51 3.45 -18.60 -4.15
CA ASP A 51 2.48 -18.95 -3.12
C ASP A 51 3.07 -18.66 -1.72
N GLY A 52 2.39 -17.79 -0.97
CA GLY A 52 2.79 -17.40 0.39
C GLY A 52 3.56 -16.08 0.51
N ASP A 53 3.74 -15.34 -0.58
CA ASP A 53 4.34 -13.99 -0.54
C ASP A 53 3.37 -12.92 0.05
N GLU A 54 2.07 -13.21 0.16
CA GLU A 54 1.00 -12.29 0.65
C GLU A 54 1.09 -11.86 2.12
#